data_AF-A0A7C3L2J0-F1
#
_entry.id   AF-A0A7C3L2J0-F1
#
_cell.length_a   1.000
_cell.length_b   1.000
_cell.length_c   1.000
_cell.angle_alpha   90.00
_cell.angle_beta   90.00
_cell.angle_gamma   90.00
#
_symmetry.space_group_name_H-M   'P 1'
#
loop_
_entity.id
_entity.type
_entity.pdbx_description
1 polymer ?
#
loop_
_entity_poly.entity_id
_entity_poly.type
_entity_poly.pdbx_seq_one_letter_code
_entity_poly.pdbx_strand_id
1 'polypeptide(L)'
;MPAVAQREDRVLLILTTILVLVGVMMIYSASNVIAFKKYGTGSHFLIKQLAWASIGVGLLGVTSRIPYRLWQSWVIPLTVFFLILLGMVLIPGVGQEINGARRWLRIGPVMFQPSEFAKLALVIYL
;
A
#
# COMPACT_ATOMS: atom_id res chain seq x y z
N MET A 1 -15.32 -29.47 -1.95
CA MET A 1 -15.60 -28.10 -2.44
C MET A 1 -14.34 -27.22 -2.64
N PRO A 2 -13.23 -27.68 -3.27
CA PRO A 2 -12.04 -26.84 -3.52
C PRO A 2 -12.01 -26.12 -4.89
N ALA A 3 -12.72 -26.64 -5.90
CA ALA A 3 -12.59 -26.15 -7.28
C ALA A 3 -13.26 -24.79 -7.55
N VAL A 4 -14.28 -24.44 -6.77
CA VAL A 4 -15.03 -23.18 -6.93
C VAL A 4 -14.23 -22.00 -6.33
N ALA A 5 -13.75 -22.15 -5.09
CA ALA A 5 -12.89 -21.15 -4.44
C ALA A 5 -11.63 -20.85 -5.28
N GLN A 6 -10.99 -21.89 -5.81
CA GLN A 6 -9.80 -21.73 -6.65
C GLN A 6 -10.06 -21.03 -7.99
N ARG A 7 -11.31 -21.04 -8.47
CA ARG A 7 -11.73 -20.34 -9.71
C ARG A 7 -12.05 -18.88 -9.43
N GLU A 8 -12.71 -18.59 -8.30
CA GLU A 8 -13.01 -17.23 -7.83
C GLU A 8 -11.73 -16.45 -7.51
N ASP A 9 -10.77 -17.09 -6.84
CA ASP A 9 -9.45 -16.51 -6.54
C ASP A 9 -8.70 -16.12 -7.82
N ARG A 10 -8.77 -16.95 -8.87
CA ARG A 10 -8.13 -16.66 -10.17
C ARG A 10 -8.75 -15.46 -10.86
N VAL A 11 -10.08 -15.34 -10.82
CA VAL A 11 -10.78 -14.18 -11.42
C VAL A 11 -10.39 -12.90 -10.69
N LEU A 12 -10.37 -12.91 -9.36
CA LEU A 12 -9.93 -11.76 -8.56
C LEU A 12 -8.49 -11.37 -8.87
N LEU A 13 -7.58 -12.34 -8.98
CA LEU A 13 -6.17 -12.09 -9.30
C LEU A 13 -6.01 -11.48 -10.70
N ILE A 14 -6.70 -12.02 -11.71
CA ILE A 14 -6.66 -11.48 -13.09
C ILE A 14 -7.19 -10.05 -13.11
N LEU A 15 -8.36 -9.80 -12.52
CA LEU A 15 -8.97 -8.47 -12.48
C LEU A 15 -8.07 -7.46 -11.75
N THR A 16 -7.50 -7.85 -10.60
CA THR A 16 -6.57 -7.01 -9.83
C THR A 16 -5.32 -6.70 -10.66
N THR A 17 -4.79 -7.67 -11.38
CA THR A 17 -3.60 -7.47 -12.24
C THR A 17 -3.90 -6.49 -13.37
N ILE A 18 -5.05 -6.62 -14.04
CA ILE A 18 -5.49 -5.68 -15.07
C ILE A 18 -5.61 -4.26 -14.50
N LEU A 19 -6.25 -4.11 -13.33
CA LEU A 19 -6.39 -2.81 -12.68
C LEU A 19 -5.04 -2.18 -12.32
N VAL A 20 -4.08 -2.97 -11.84
CA VAL A 20 -2.71 -2.50 -11.57
C VAL A 20 -2.03 -2.04 -12.86
N LEU A 21 -2.13 -2.81 -13.95
CA LEU A 21 -1.55 -2.44 -15.24
C LEU A 21 -2.14 -1.13 -15.79
N VAL A 22 -3.47 -0.98 -15.75
CA VAL A 22 -4.16 0.26 -16.14
C VAL A 22 -3.70 1.42 -15.27
N GLY A 23 -3.58 1.23 -13.95
CA GLY A 23 -3.07 2.25 -13.03
C GLY A 23 -1.65 2.70 -13.35
N VAL A 24 -0.75 1.75 -13.66
CA VAL A 24 0.63 2.06 -14.07
C VAL A 24 0.65 2.84 -15.39
N MET A 25 -0.16 2.45 -16.37
CA MET A 25 -0.30 3.19 -17.63
C MET A 25 -0.81 4.62 -17.42
N MET A 26 -1.78 4.81 -16.52
CA MET A 26 -2.33 6.14 -16.19
C MET A 26 -1.29 7.03 -15.51
N ILE A 27 -0.48 6.48 -14.60
CA ILE A 27 0.61 7.22 -13.96
C ILE A 27 1.65 7.64 -15.00
N TYR A 28 2.00 6.75 -15.93
CA TYR A 28 2.90 7.09 -17.03
C TYR A 28 2.34 8.23 -17.89
N SER A 29 1.07 8.14 -18.29
CA SER A 29 0.38 9.18 -19.09
C SER A 29 0.34 10.54 -18.38
N ALA A 30 -0.06 10.57 -17.11
CA ALA A 30 -0.17 11.80 -16.33
C ALA A 30 1.19 12.39 -15.90
N SER A 31 2.20 11.54 -15.67
CA SER A 31 3.52 11.99 -15.19
C SER A 31 4.49 12.37 -16.31
N ASN A 32 4.24 11.97 -17.57
CA ASN A 32 5.17 12.24 -18.67
C ASN A 32 5.41 13.74 -18.88
N VAL A 33 4.37 14.57 -18.72
CA VAL A 33 4.46 16.03 -18.91
C VAL A 33 5.18 16.74 -17.72
N ILE A 34 5.03 16.22 -16.50
CA ILE A 34 5.63 16.82 -15.28
C ILE A 34 7.07 16.36 -15.07
N ALA A 35 7.38 15.09 -15.41
CA ALA A 35 8.71 14.51 -15.27
C ALA A 35 9.72 15.10 -16.28
N PHE A 36 9.28 15.42 -17.49
CA PHE A 36 10.10 16.10 -18.50
C PHE A 36 10.49 17.53 -18.07
N LYS A 37 9.57 18.26 -17.42
CA LYS A 37 9.79 19.66 -16.98
C LYS A 37 10.63 19.81 -15.70
N LYS A 38 10.63 18.82 -14.78
CA LYS A 38 11.20 18.99 -13.43
C LYS A 38 12.49 18.20 -13.15
N TYR A 39 12.74 17.10 -13.88
CA TYR A 39 13.87 16.20 -13.59
C TYR A 39 14.72 15.81 -14.81
N GLY A 40 14.39 16.29 -16.02
CA GLY A 40 15.14 15.97 -17.25
C GLY A 40 15.04 14.50 -17.71
N THR A 41 14.37 13.64 -16.95
CA THR A 41 14.10 12.22 -17.29
C THR A 41 12.66 11.87 -16.94
N GLY A 42 11.86 11.51 -17.94
CA GLY A 42 10.45 11.11 -17.80
C GLY A 42 10.22 9.87 -16.90
N SER A 43 11.28 9.13 -16.61
CA SER A 43 11.20 7.77 -16.05
C SER A 43 11.27 7.70 -14.52
N HIS A 44 11.57 8.79 -13.81
CA HIS A 44 11.80 8.72 -12.35
C HIS A 44 10.56 8.25 -11.56
N PHE A 45 9.38 8.76 -11.90
CA PHE A 45 8.13 8.33 -11.27
C PHE A 45 7.73 6.91 -11.69
N LEU A 46 8.02 6.53 -12.94
CA LEU A 46 7.76 5.18 -13.45
C LEU A 46 8.62 4.13 -12.73
N ILE A 47 9.92 4.38 -12.58
CA ILE A 47 10.84 3.47 -11.88
C ILE A 47 10.42 3.30 -10.42
N LYS A 48 10.06 4.40 -9.74
CA LYS A 48 9.55 4.34 -8.37
C LYS A 48 8.25 3.52 -8.28
N GLN A 49 7.30 3.75 -9.19
CA GLN A 49 6.04 3.02 -9.22
C GLN A 49 6.24 1.53 -9.47
N LEU A 50 7.12 1.18 -10.42
CA LEU A 50 7.48 -0.22 -10.70
C LEU A 50 8.15 -0.89 -9.51
N ALA A 51 9.06 -0.20 -8.81
CA ALA A 51 9.69 -0.73 -7.61
C ALA A 51 8.64 -1.04 -6.51
N TRP A 52 7.73 -0.11 -6.21
CA TRP A 52 6.66 -0.34 -5.24
C TRP A 52 5.67 -1.42 -5.68
N ALA A 53 5.31 -1.48 -6.96
CA ALA A 53 4.45 -2.53 -7.50
C ALA A 53 5.11 -3.91 -7.34
N SER A 54 6.42 -4.01 -7.60
CA SER A 54 7.19 -5.25 -7.45
C SER A 54 7.23 -5.73 -6.00
N ILE A 55 7.46 -4.80 -5.07
CA ILE A 55 7.41 -5.07 -3.62
C ILE A 55 6.00 -5.52 -3.21
N GLY A 56 4.96 -4.86 -3.72
CA GLY A 56 3.56 -5.22 -3.45
C GLY A 56 3.20 -6.62 -3.93
N VAL A 57 3.63 -7.01 -5.13
CA VAL A 57 3.43 -8.38 -5.67
C VAL A 57 4.17 -9.41 -4.81
N GLY A 58 5.41 -9.10 -4.39
CA GLY A 58 6.15 -9.96 -3.47
C GLY A 58 5.43 -10.15 -2.14
N LEU A 59 4.96 -9.05 -1.54
CA LEU A 59 4.16 -9.07 -0.30
C LEU A 59 2.87 -9.87 -0.46
N LEU A 60 2.18 -9.77 -1.59
CA LEU A 60 0.99 -10.58 -1.88
C LEU A 60 1.34 -12.07 -1.90
N GLY A 61 2.44 -12.45 -2.56
CA GLY A 61 2.91 -13.84 -2.63
C GLY A 61 3.30 -14.43 -1.27
N VAL A 62 3.85 -13.62 -0.37
CA VAL A 62 4.17 -14.04 1.01
C VAL A 62 2.91 -14.12 1.86
N THR A 63 2.11 -13.04 1.87
CA THR A 63 0.93 -12.90 2.74
C THR A 63 -0.15 -13.94 2.40
N SER A 64 -0.31 -14.28 1.12
CA SER A 64 -1.26 -15.32 0.66
C SER A 64 -0.91 -16.73 1.17
N ARG A 65 0.34 -16.97 1.57
CA ARG A 65 0.78 -18.25 2.15
C ARG A 65 0.68 -18.29 3.67
N ILE A 66 0.45 -17.16 4.33
CA ILE A 66 0.35 -17.09 5.79
C ILE A 66 -1.07 -17.49 6.21
N PRO A 67 -1.24 -18.48 7.11
CA PRO A 67 -2.56 -18.91 7.55
C PRO A 67 -3.28 -17.78 8.28
N TYR A 68 -4.56 -17.58 7.96
CA TYR A 68 -5.40 -16.55 8.56
C TYR A 68 -5.46 -16.61 10.11
N ARG A 69 -5.31 -17.80 10.70
CA ARG A 69 -5.23 -17.97 12.16
C ARG A 69 -4.08 -17.21 12.82
N LEU A 70 -2.95 -17.06 12.12
CA LEU A 70 -1.83 -16.27 12.63
C LEU A 70 -2.23 -14.79 12.67
N TRP A 71 -2.87 -14.29 11.62
CA TRP A 71 -3.38 -12.92 11.59
C TRP A 71 -4.38 -12.63 12.71
N GLN A 72 -5.30 -13.57 12.99
CA GLN A 72 -6.24 -13.45 14.10
C GLN A 72 -5.56 -13.38 15.47
N SER A 73 -4.52 -14.17 15.71
CA SER A 73 -3.79 -14.12 17.00
C SER A 73 -3.07 -12.79 17.24
N TRP A 74 -2.66 -12.10 16.17
CA TRP A 74 -1.93 -10.83 16.24
C TRP A 74 -2.82 -9.60 16.01
N VAL A 75 -4.12 -9.78 15.76
CA VAL A 75 -4.98 -8.68 15.33
C VAL A 75 -5.20 -7.62 16.40
N ILE A 76 -5.31 -8.03 17.67
CA ILE A 76 -5.48 -7.11 18.80
C ILE A 76 -4.23 -6.24 18.98
N PRO A 77 -3.01 -6.80 19.13
CA PRO A 77 -1.82 -5.98 19.26
C PRO A 77 -1.56 -5.12 18.01
N LEU A 78 -1.84 -5.62 16.80
CA LEU A 78 -1.70 -4.83 15.57
C LEU A 78 -2.68 -3.65 15.52
N THR A 79 -3.94 -3.86 15.89
CA THR A 79 -4.95 -2.80 15.91
C THR A 79 -4.57 -1.71 16.92
N VAL A 80 -4.18 -2.10 18.13
CA VAL A 80 -3.73 -1.14 19.16
C VAL A 80 -2.49 -0.38 18.69
N PHE A 81 -1.51 -1.07 18.11
CA PHE A 81 -0.31 -0.46 17.56
C PHE A 81 -0.62 0.61 16.51
N PHE A 82 -1.47 0.30 15.52
CA PHE A 82 -1.82 1.27 14.47
C PHE A 82 -2.71 2.41 14.97
N LEU A 83 -3.54 2.18 15.98
CA LEU A 83 -4.30 3.26 16.65
C LEU A 83 -3.36 4.24 17.36
N ILE A 84 -2.36 3.75 18.08
CA ILE A 84 -1.34 4.61 18.70
C ILE A 84 -0.60 5.38 17.62
N LEU A 85 -0.21 4.71 16.53
CA LEU A 85 0.54 5.33 15.44
C LEU A 85 -0.27 6.42 14.70
N LEU A 86 -1.59 6.23 14.58
CA LEU A 86 -2.52 7.27 14.10
C LEU A 86 -2.53 8.50 15.02
N GLY A 87 -2.50 8.28 16.33
CA GLY A 87 -2.36 9.37 17.30
C GLY A 87 -1.02 10.10 17.17
N MET A 88 0.08 9.35 16.99
CA MET A 88 1.42 9.93 16.86
C MET A 88 1.57 10.85 15.63
N VAL A 89 0.89 10.56 14.53
CA VAL A 89 0.91 11.40 13.32
C VAL A 89 0.40 12.82 13.58
N LEU A 90 -0.43 13.02 14.61
CA LEU A 90 -0.94 14.36 14.94
C LEU A 90 0.11 15.23 15.65
N ILE A 91 1.13 14.61 16.25
CA ILE A 91 2.16 15.30 17.02
C ILE A 91 3.06 16.13 16.06
N PRO A 92 3.15 17.46 16.25
CA PRO A 92 4.08 18.30 15.47
C PRO A 92 5.51 17.80 15.65
N GLY A 93 6.23 17.60 14.54
CA GLY A 93 7.61 17.09 14.54
C GLY A 93 7.72 15.58 14.29
N VAL A 94 6.67 14.80 14.57
CA VAL A 94 6.58 13.37 14.21
C VAL A 94 5.80 13.18 12.92
N GLY A 95 4.62 13.78 12.83
CA GLY A 95 3.82 13.80 11.62
C GLY A 95 4.32 14.82 10.61
N GLN A 96 4.53 14.40 9.37
CA GLN A 96 4.82 15.30 8.27
C GLN A 96 3.54 15.93 7.75
N GLU A 97 3.56 17.26 7.66
CA GLU A 97 2.48 18.05 7.09
C GLU A 97 2.64 18.13 5.57
N ILE A 98 1.65 17.63 4.84
CA ILE A 98 1.60 17.67 3.37
C ILE A 98 0.24 18.23 2.98
N ASN A 99 0.23 19.30 2.17
CA ASN A 99 -0.99 19.98 1.74
C ASN A 99 -1.90 20.41 2.91
N GLY A 100 -1.32 20.86 4.04
CA GLY A 100 -2.06 21.32 5.22
C GLY A 100 -2.63 20.20 6.11
N ALA A 101 -2.32 18.93 5.82
CA ALA A 101 -2.76 17.79 6.63
C ALA A 101 -1.59 16.94 7.11
N ARG A 102 -1.65 16.47 8.36
CA ARG A 102 -0.68 15.53 8.93
C ARG A 102 -1.25 14.12 8.87
N ARG A 103 -0.77 13.34 7.91
CA ARG A 103 -1.20 11.94 7.67
C ARG A 103 -0.05 10.98 7.47
N TRP A 104 1.15 11.52 7.29
CA TRP A 104 2.32 10.78 6.86
C TRP A 104 3.38 10.79 7.94
N LEU A 105 3.98 9.64 8.19
CA LEU A 105 5.21 9.49 8.95
C LEU A 105 6.35 9.32 7.96
N ARG A 106 7.39 10.14 8.10
CA ARG A 106 8.59 10.02 7.28
C ARG A 106 9.65 9.24 8.04
N ILE A 107 10.00 8.06 7.51
CA ILE A 107 11.06 7.22 8.06
C ILE A 107 12.17 7.17 7.00
N GLY A 108 13.11 8.12 7.09
CA GLY A 108 14.19 8.29 6.11
C GLY A 108 13.66 8.60 4.69
N PRO A 109 13.96 7.76 3.67
CA PRO A 109 13.48 7.96 2.29
C PRO A 109 12.05 7.45 2.08
N VAL A 110 11.46 6.73 3.04
CA VAL A 110 10.14 6.12 2.92
C VAL A 110 9.09 6.97 3.63
N MET A 111 7.95 7.11 2.95
CA MET A 111 6.75 7.73 3.47
C MET A 111 5.76 6.65 3.85
N PHE A 112 5.38 6.62 5.12
CA PHE A 112 4.49 5.61 5.68
C PHE A 112 3.19 6.27 6.11
N GLN A 113 2.05 5.69 5.73
CA GLN A 113 0.72 6.19 6.12
C GLN A 113 0.05 5.18 7.08
N PRO A 114 0.05 5.45 8.40
CA PRO A 114 -0.51 4.52 9.39
C PRO A 114 -1.97 4.15 9.14
N SER A 115 -2.76 5.06 8.55
CA SER A 115 -4.18 4.81 8.27
C SER A 115 -4.43 3.70 7.26
N GLU A 116 -3.48 3.39 6.37
CA GLU A 116 -3.64 2.26 5.44
C GLU A 116 -3.61 0.92 6.17
N PHE A 117 -2.64 0.77 7.08
CA PHE A 117 -2.48 -0.44 7.88
C PHE A 117 -3.53 -0.57 8.97
N ALA A 118 -3.96 0.56 9.57
CA ALA A 118 -5.05 0.57 10.54
C ALA A 118 -6.35 -0.01 9.96
N LYS A 119 -6.68 0.31 8.69
CA LYS A 119 -7.86 -0.24 8.00
C LYS A 119 -7.76 -1.76 7.86
N LEU A 120 -6.59 -2.28 7.46
CA LEU A 120 -6.39 -3.73 7.33
C LEU A 120 -6.51 -4.43 8.68
N ALA A 121 -5.89 -3.88 9.74
CA ALA A 121 -6.00 -4.44 11.08
C ALA A 121 -7.45 -4.45 11.57
N LEU A 122 -8.21 -3.38 11.33
CA LEU A 122 -9.62 -3.28 11.68
C LEU A 122 -10.49 -4.30 10.93
N VAL A 123 -10.24 -4.50 9.63
CA VAL A 123 -10.98 -5.51 8.82
C VAL A 123 -10.71 -6.93 9.31
N ILE A 124 -9.51 -7.22 9.81
CA ILE A 124 -9.19 -8.54 10.39
C ILE A 124 -9.79 -8.68 11.79
N TYR A 125 -9.98 -7.56 12.52
CA TYR A 125 -10.47 -7.54 13.90
C TYR A 125 -11.98 -7.77 14.00
N LEU A 126 -12.74 -7.17 13.07
CA LEU A 126 -14.20 -7.31 12.95
C LEU A 126 -14.60 -8.68 12.36
#